data_AF-A0A412HJP8-F1
#
_entry.id   AF-A0A412HJP8-F1
#
_cell.length_a   1.000
_cell.length_b   1.000
_cell.length_c   1.000
_cell.angle_alpha   90.00
_cell.angle_beta   90.00
_cell.angle_gamma   90.00
#
_symmetry.space_group_name_H-M   'P 1'
#
loop_
_entity.id
_entity.type
_entity.pdbx_description
1 polymer ?
#
loop_
_entity_poly.entity_id
_entity_poly.type
_entity_poly.pdbx_seq_one_letter_code
_entity_poly.pdbx_strand_id
1 'polypeptide(L)'
;MTFGQTSKMLTALRDSEKAKIAKRFGVGNPKELSSFIRVLALYRNVCAHGERLFSHRCHVEIPDTALHAKLGIEKIGPDYVCGKVDVFSAVITLRYLLRDDEFKAFKAKLVKCVNGYLSLDESIGEERLLEAMGFPAEWKKITRYKI
;
A
#
# COMPACT_ATOMS: atom_id res chain seq x y z
N MET A 1 -5.43 -19.21 3.17
CA MET A 1 -5.82 -18.20 4.18
C MET A 1 -5.91 -16.84 3.49
N THR A 2 -6.99 -16.08 3.65
CA THR A 2 -7.18 -14.74 3.03
C THR A 2 -6.78 -13.61 3.99
N PHE A 3 -6.52 -12.39 3.48
CA PHE A 3 -6.26 -11.23 4.35
C PHE A 3 -7.41 -10.95 5.34
N GLY A 4 -8.66 -11.20 4.95
CA GLY A 4 -9.80 -11.11 5.87
C GLY A 4 -9.74 -12.13 7.01
N GLN A 5 -9.31 -13.36 6.74
CA GLN A 5 -9.08 -14.37 7.78
C GLN A 5 -7.88 -13.99 8.66
N THR A 6 -6.79 -13.49 8.08
CA THR A 6 -5.62 -13.00 8.82
C THR A 6 -5.96 -11.84 9.74
N SER A 7 -6.80 -10.90 9.28
CA SER A 7 -7.29 -9.79 10.12
C SER A 7 -8.05 -10.30 11.34
N LYS A 8 -8.97 -11.27 11.17
CA LYS A 8 -9.71 -11.88 12.27
C LYS A 8 -8.79 -12.64 13.24
N MET A 9 -7.82 -13.39 12.70
CA MET A 9 -6.85 -14.11 13.50
C MET A 9 -6.04 -13.17 14.39
N LEU A 10 -5.55 -12.04 13.83
CA LEU A 10 -4.81 -11.05 14.61
C LEU A 10 -5.64 -10.46 15.75
N THR A 11 -6.93 -10.21 15.53
CA THR A 11 -7.82 -9.71 16.60
C THR A 11 -7.95 -10.72 17.74
N ALA A 12 -7.94 -12.02 17.44
CA ALA A 12 -8.08 -13.10 18.42
C ALA A 12 -6.81 -13.39 19.24
N LEU A 13 -5.65 -12.86 18.86
CA LEU A 13 -4.40 -13.03 19.61
C LEU A 13 -4.40 -12.23 20.93
N ARG A 14 -3.48 -12.56 21.85
CA ARG A 14 -3.23 -11.73 23.02
C ARG A 14 -2.51 -10.44 22.63
N ASP A 15 -2.72 -9.36 23.37
CA ASP A 15 -2.13 -8.06 23.03
C ASP A 15 -0.60 -8.07 23.03
N SER A 16 0.02 -8.87 23.91
CA SER A 16 1.47 -9.07 23.91
C SER A 16 1.99 -9.75 22.64
N GLU A 17 1.20 -10.64 22.03
CA GLU A 17 1.54 -11.31 20.77
C GLU A 17 1.36 -10.35 19.59
N LYS A 18 0.24 -9.61 19.56
CA LYS A 18 0.01 -8.58 18.55
C LYS A 18 1.14 -7.55 18.53
N ALA A 19 1.56 -7.07 19.70
CA ALA A 19 2.65 -6.11 19.82
C ALA A 19 3.98 -6.67 19.30
N LYS A 20 4.30 -7.93 19.60
CA LYS A 20 5.49 -8.61 19.07
C LYS A 20 5.45 -8.73 17.54
N ILE A 21 4.28 -9.04 16.97
CA ILE A 21 4.12 -9.15 15.51
C ILE A 21 4.25 -7.78 14.85
N ALA A 22 3.58 -6.74 15.36
CA ALA A 22 3.70 -5.37 14.85
C ALA A 22 5.16 -4.89 14.83
N LYS A 23 5.88 -5.13 15.93
CA LYS A 23 7.31 -4.82 16.04
C LYS A 23 8.16 -5.54 14.99
N ARG A 24 7.86 -6.81 14.67
CA ARG A 24 8.59 -7.57 13.62
C ARG A 24 8.45 -6.95 12.23
N PHE A 25 7.34 -6.29 11.95
CA PHE A 25 7.11 -5.59 10.70
C PHE A 25 7.54 -4.11 10.75
N GLY A 26 8.19 -3.65 11.83
CA GLY A 26 8.59 -2.24 11.97
C GLY A 26 7.41 -1.28 12.10
N VAL A 27 6.26 -1.78 12.55
CA VAL A 27 5.04 -1.01 12.75
C VAL A 27 4.91 -0.63 14.24
N GLY A 28 4.46 0.59 14.53
CA GLY A 28 4.51 1.17 15.87
C GLY A 28 3.58 0.49 16.86
N ASN A 29 2.43 0.00 16.41
CA ASN A 29 1.47 -0.70 17.27
C ASN A 29 0.56 -1.69 16.50
N PRO A 30 -0.18 -2.56 17.22
CA PRO A 30 -1.12 -3.50 16.60
C PRO A 30 -2.24 -2.89 15.75
N LYS A 31 -2.70 -1.68 16.09
CA LYS A 31 -3.80 -1.03 15.35
C LYS A 31 -3.32 -0.61 13.95
N GLU A 32 -2.12 -0.08 13.86
CA GLU A 32 -1.44 0.24 12.60
C GLU A 32 -1.22 -1.00 11.73
N LEU A 33 -0.74 -2.11 12.32
CA LEU A 33 -0.60 -3.36 11.57
C LEU A 33 -1.97 -3.88 11.08
N SER A 34 -3.02 -3.67 11.87
CA SER A 34 -4.38 -4.06 11.49
C SER A 34 -4.90 -3.21 10.32
N SER A 35 -4.59 -1.91 10.25
CA SER A 35 -5.03 -1.07 9.13
C SER A 35 -4.36 -1.46 7.82
N PHE A 36 -3.06 -1.80 7.85
CA PHE A 36 -2.35 -2.39 6.71
C PHE A 36 -3.08 -3.61 6.13
N ILE A 37 -3.44 -4.57 6.99
CA ILE A 37 -4.09 -5.82 6.54
C ILE A 37 -5.50 -5.55 6.01
N ARG A 38 -6.23 -4.59 6.61
CA ARG A 38 -7.54 -4.17 6.13
C ARG A 38 -7.46 -3.55 4.73
N VAL A 39 -6.49 -2.66 4.48
CA VAL A 39 -6.27 -2.08 3.14
C VAL A 39 -6.00 -3.17 2.10
N LEU A 40 -5.15 -4.16 2.39
CA LEU A 40 -4.91 -5.27 1.46
C LEU A 40 -6.16 -6.14 1.23
N ALA A 41 -6.96 -6.38 2.26
CA ALA A 41 -8.20 -7.11 2.13
C ALA A 41 -9.20 -6.39 1.22
N LEU A 42 -9.33 -5.07 1.35
CA LEU A 42 -10.21 -4.24 0.54
C LEU A 42 -9.77 -4.22 -0.93
N TYR A 43 -8.50 -3.92 -1.20
CA TYR A 43 -7.99 -3.91 -2.58
C TYR A 43 -8.06 -5.28 -3.25
N ARG A 44 -7.82 -6.36 -2.50
CA ARG A 44 -8.06 -7.72 -3.01
C ARG A 44 -9.53 -7.93 -3.40
N ASN A 45 -10.48 -7.43 -2.60
CA ASN A 45 -11.91 -7.56 -2.90
C ASN A 45 -12.30 -6.75 -4.15
N VAL A 46 -11.82 -5.50 -4.27
CA VAL A 46 -12.00 -4.69 -5.49
C VAL A 46 -11.57 -5.47 -6.73
N CYS A 47 -10.37 -6.06 -6.70
CA CYS A 47 -9.88 -6.90 -7.80
C CYS A 47 -10.75 -8.14 -8.03
N ALA A 48 -11.21 -8.81 -6.97
CA ALA A 48 -12.02 -10.02 -7.07
C ALA A 48 -13.44 -9.76 -7.63
N HIS A 49 -14.00 -8.58 -7.37
CA HIS A 49 -15.31 -8.16 -7.87
C HIS A 49 -15.25 -7.50 -9.26
N GLY A 50 -14.05 -7.33 -9.84
CA GLY A 50 -13.88 -6.66 -11.13
C GLY A 50 -14.19 -5.16 -11.07
N GLU A 51 -14.12 -4.57 -9.88
CA GLU A 51 -14.33 -3.14 -9.68
C GLU A 51 -13.13 -2.33 -10.20
N ARG A 52 -13.36 -1.03 -10.41
CA ARG A 52 -12.32 -0.11 -10.91
C ARG A 52 -11.24 0.11 -9.85
N LEU A 53 -10.07 -0.52 -10.06
CA LEU A 53 -8.94 -0.43 -9.13
C LEU A 53 -8.27 0.96 -9.09
N PHE A 54 -7.98 1.53 -10.26
CA PHE A 54 -7.01 2.64 -10.37
C PHE A 54 -7.44 3.92 -9.65
N SER A 55 -8.74 4.19 -9.53
CA SER A 55 -9.27 5.36 -8.82
C SER A 55 -9.96 4.99 -7.50
N HIS A 56 -9.86 3.74 -7.05
CA HIS A 56 -10.49 3.31 -5.82
C HIS A 56 -9.81 3.93 -4.60
N ARG A 57 -10.62 4.35 -3.63
CA ARG A 57 -10.19 4.88 -2.34
C ARG A 57 -10.83 4.04 -1.23
N CYS A 58 -10.00 3.49 -0.36
CA CYS A 58 -10.44 2.75 0.81
C CYS A 58 -11.14 3.69 1.80
N HIS A 59 -12.14 3.17 2.51
CA HIS A 59 -12.76 3.85 3.66
C HIS A 59 -11.92 3.74 4.95
N VAL A 60 -10.73 3.13 4.85
CA VAL A 60 -9.76 2.99 5.94
C VAL A 60 -8.42 3.51 5.45
N GLU A 61 -7.67 4.14 6.34
CA GLU A 61 -6.34 4.64 6.04
C GLU A 61 -5.24 3.84 6.73
N ILE A 62 -4.07 3.81 6.10
CA ILE A 62 -2.83 3.39 6.77
C ILE A 62 -2.26 4.55 7.61
N PRO A 63 -1.52 4.29 8.70
CA PRO A 63 -0.81 5.34 9.43
C PRO A 63 0.22 6.05 8.55
N ASP A 64 0.67 7.21 9.04
CA ASP A 64 1.88 7.83 8.52
C ASP A 64 3.06 6.87 8.69
N THR A 65 3.87 6.75 7.64
CA THR A 65 5.03 5.84 7.63
C THR A 65 6.29 6.60 7.25
N ALA A 66 7.45 6.06 7.61
CA ALA A 66 8.73 6.62 7.19
C ALA A 66 8.88 6.70 5.67
N LEU A 67 8.17 5.84 4.91
CA LEU A 67 8.20 5.86 3.46
C LEU A 67 7.51 7.09 2.88
N HIS A 68 6.42 7.58 3.48
CA HIS A 68 5.77 8.80 3.01
C HIS A 68 6.77 9.98 3.03
N ALA A 69 7.47 10.15 4.16
CA ALA A 69 8.50 11.17 4.31
C ALA A 69 9.70 10.94 3.34
N LYS A 70 10.24 9.71 3.28
CA LYS A 70 11.41 9.40 2.43
C LYS A 70 11.11 9.54 0.93
N LEU A 71 9.87 9.35 0.51
CA LEU A 71 9.43 9.56 -0.86
C LEU A 71 9.13 11.02 -1.19
N GLY A 72 9.20 11.93 -0.20
CA GLY A 72 8.92 13.34 -0.38
C GLY A 72 7.45 13.62 -0.70
N ILE A 73 6.53 12.82 -0.15
CA ILE A 73 5.09 13.06 -0.34
C ILE A 73 4.71 14.33 0.42
N GLU A 74 4.04 15.25 -0.26
CA GLU A 74 3.59 16.51 0.32
C GLU A 74 2.51 16.28 1.39
N LYS A 75 2.44 17.21 2.35
CA LYS A 75 1.38 17.28 3.35
C LYS A 75 0.49 18.50 3.13
N ILE A 76 -0.81 18.32 3.30
CA ILE A 76 -1.76 19.43 3.47
C ILE A 76 -2.21 19.40 4.94
N GLY A 77 -1.73 20.37 5.71
CA GLY A 77 -1.88 20.34 7.17
C GLY A 77 -1.11 19.16 7.78
N PRO A 78 -1.72 18.33 8.65
CA PRO A 78 -1.05 17.19 9.25
C PRO A 78 -0.94 15.97 8.31
N ASP A 79 -1.74 15.92 7.25
CA ASP A 79 -1.99 14.70 6.46
C ASP A 79 -1.22 14.68 5.14
N TYR A 80 -0.75 13.50 4.74
CA TYR A 80 -0.17 13.29 3.42
C TYR A 80 -1.23 13.31 2.32
N VAL A 81 -0.92 13.96 1.19
CA VAL A 81 -1.87 14.11 0.06
C VAL A 81 -2.21 12.81 -0.65
N CYS A 82 -1.36 11.79 -0.54
CA CYS A 82 -1.56 10.46 -1.11
C CYS A 82 -0.79 9.39 -0.31
N GLY A 83 -1.01 8.11 -0.68
CA GLY A 83 -0.40 6.95 -0.04
C GLY A 83 -1.16 6.45 1.21
N LYS A 84 -2.31 7.05 1.54
CA LYS A 84 -3.03 6.77 2.80
C LYS A 84 -4.23 5.85 2.63
N VAL A 85 -5.01 6.08 1.56
CA VAL A 85 -6.28 5.37 1.27
C VAL A 85 -6.37 4.87 -0.17
N ASP A 86 -5.36 5.17 -0.99
CA ASP A 86 -5.32 4.91 -2.43
C ASP A 86 -4.53 3.65 -2.78
N VAL A 87 -4.39 3.34 -4.06
CA VAL A 87 -3.68 2.11 -4.50
C VAL A 87 -2.23 2.14 -4.01
N PHE A 88 -1.62 3.32 -3.89
CA PHE A 88 -0.28 3.46 -3.36
C PHE A 88 -0.19 3.11 -1.86
N SER A 89 -1.26 3.28 -1.08
CA SER A 89 -1.32 2.77 0.31
C SER A 89 -1.15 1.24 0.39
N ALA A 90 -1.67 0.50 -0.59
CA ALA A 90 -1.44 -0.94 -0.69
C ALA A 90 0.01 -1.27 -1.05
N VAL A 91 0.64 -0.45 -1.90
CA VAL A 91 2.08 -0.60 -2.24
C VAL A 91 2.96 -0.33 -1.03
N ILE A 92 2.69 0.72 -0.26
CA ILE A 92 3.38 1.01 1.01
C ILE A 92 3.19 -0.16 1.99
N THR A 93 1.96 -0.66 2.11
CA THR A 93 1.66 -1.80 2.99
C THR A 93 2.46 -3.04 2.60
N LEU A 94 2.47 -3.40 1.30
CA LEU A 94 3.24 -4.54 0.80
C LEU A 94 4.74 -4.35 1.02
N ARG A 95 5.24 -3.11 0.95
CA ARG A 95 6.65 -2.80 1.21
C ARG A 95 7.07 -3.12 2.65
N TYR A 96 6.16 -2.93 3.61
CA TYR A 96 6.36 -3.29 5.02
C TYR A 96 6.19 -4.80 5.27
N LEU A 97 5.24 -5.46 4.60
CA LEU A 97 4.88 -6.86 4.89
C LEU A 97 5.70 -7.91 4.13
N LEU A 98 6.25 -7.56 2.96
CA LEU A 98 7.03 -8.48 2.14
C LEU A 98 8.53 -8.37 2.44
N ARG A 99 9.24 -9.47 2.20
CA ARG A 99 10.71 -9.42 2.15
C ARG A 99 11.17 -8.56 0.98
N ASP A 100 12.41 -8.08 1.07
CA ASP A 100 12.97 -7.11 0.12
C ASP A 100 13.05 -7.68 -1.32
N ASP A 101 13.35 -8.97 -1.46
CA ASP A 101 13.35 -9.73 -2.73
C ASP A 101 11.93 -9.85 -3.32
N GLU A 102 10.95 -10.25 -2.49
CA GLU A 102 9.56 -10.41 -2.89
C GLU A 102 8.94 -9.07 -3.32
N PHE A 103 9.23 -8.00 -2.58
CA PHE A 103 8.74 -6.68 -2.92
C PHE A 103 9.34 -6.15 -4.23
N LYS A 104 10.63 -6.40 -4.49
CA LYS A 104 11.26 -6.04 -5.77
C LYS A 104 10.61 -6.78 -6.94
N ALA A 105 10.32 -8.07 -6.77
CA ALA A 105 9.60 -8.85 -7.78
C ALA A 105 8.18 -8.33 -8.00
N PHE A 106 7.45 -7.99 -6.94
CA PHE A 106 6.13 -7.36 -7.02
C PHE A 106 6.19 -6.03 -7.79
N LYS A 107 7.11 -5.14 -7.42
CA LYS A 107 7.29 -3.84 -8.07
C LYS A 107 7.59 -3.98 -9.55
N ALA A 108 8.46 -4.92 -9.94
CA ALA A 108 8.77 -5.17 -11.35
C ALA A 108 7.52 -5.57 -12.14
N LYS A 109 6.66 -6.42 -11.58
CA LYS A 109 5.36 -6.78 -12.18
C LYS A 109 4.42 -5.58 -12.27
N LEU A 110 4.33 -4.76 -11.22
CA LEU A 110 3.51 -3.55 -11.22
C LEU A 110 3.94 -2.56 -12.30
N VAL A 111 5.24 -2.28 -12.43
CA VAL A 111 5.79 -1.42 -13.50
C VAL A 111 5.43 -1.99 -14.86
N LYS A 112 5.58 -3.30 -15.07
CA LYS A 112 5.20 -3.96 -16.33
C LYS A 112 3.71 -3.79 -16.64
N CYS A 113 2.83 -3.92 -15.65
CA CYS A 113 1.39 -3.71 -15.83
C CYS A 113 1.05 -2.27 -16.21
N VAL A 114 1.63 -1.28 -15.52
CA VAL A 114 1.41 0.14 -15.80
C VAL A 114 1.88 0.49 -17.21
N ASN A 115 3.11 0.10 -17.58
CA ASN A 115 3.63 0.33 -18.92
C ASN A 115 2.82 -0.38 -20.00
N GLY A 116 2.34 -1.59 -19.72
CA GLY A 116 1.47 -2.34 -20.62
C GLY A 116 0.15 -1.61 -20.88
N TYR A 117 -0.48 -1.06 -19.84
CA TYR A 117 -1.69 -0.25 -19.98
C TYR A 117 -1.42 1.00 -20.82
N LEU A 118 -0.36 1.74 -20.51
CA LEU A 118 0.00 2.98 -21.21
C LEU A 118 0.35 2.75 -22.68
N SER A 119 0.86 1.57 -23.04
CA SER A 119 1.12 1.21 -24.44
C SER A 119 -0.14 0.91 -25.25
N LEU A 120 -1.27 0.65 -24.59
CA LEU A 120 -2.55 0.34 -25.23
C LEU A 120 -3.49 1.55 -25.31
N ASP A 121 -3.32 2.53 -24.43
CA ASP A 121 -4.21 3.67 -24.27
C ASP A 121 -3.40 4.95 -24.05
N GLU A 122 -3.21 5.72 -25.12
CA GLU A 122 -2.46 6.98 -25.11
C GLU A 122 -3.26 8.14 -24.46
N SER A 123 -4.53 7.94 -24.12
CA SER A 123 -5.43 9.05 -23.75
C SER A 123 -5.21 9.61 -22.34
N ILE A 124 -4.77 8.78 -21.38
CA ILE A 124 -4.68 9.19 -19.96
C ILE A 124 -3.28 9.67 -19.56
N GLY A 125 -2.21 9.25 -20.25
CA GLY A 125 -0.82 9.58 -19.90
C GLY A 125 -0.34 8.96 -18.56
N GLU A 126 0.98 8.73 -18.42
CA GLU A 126 1.54 8.09 -17.22
C GLU A 126 1.24 8.90 -15.95
N GLU A 127 1.42 10.22 -16.01
CA GLU A 127 1.28 11.11 -14.85
C GLU A 127 -0.13 11.07 -14.26
N ARG A 128 -1.17 11.29 -15.08
CA ARG A 128 -2.56 11.30 -14.58
C ARG A 128 -3.00 9.92 -14.09
N LEU A 129 -2.52 8.85 -14.72
CA LEU A 129 -2.79 7.49 -14.26
C LEU A 129 -2.19 7.25 -12.87
N LEU A 130 -0.93 7.60 -12.69
CA LEU A 130 -0.22 7.46 -11.41
C LEU A 130 -0.87 8.34 -10.33
N GLU A 131 -1.21 9.58 -10.66
CA GLU A 131 -1.90 10.51 -9.76
C GLU A 131 -3.27 9.95 -9.32
N ALA A 132 -4.07 9.44 -10.26
CA ALA A 132 -5.35 8.81 -9.94
C ALA A 132 -5.18 7.62 -8.98
N MET A 133 -4.10 6.85 -9.14
CA MET A 133 -3.72 5.74 -8.27
C MET A 133 -3.10 6.16 -6.93
N GLY A 134 -2.80 7.45 -6.75
CA GLY A 134 -2.16 8.00 -5.54
C GLY A 134 -0.65 7.82 -5.49
N PHE A 135 0.00 7.55 -6.63
CA PHE A 135 1.44 7.35 -6.71
C PHE A 135 2.15 8.70 -6.80
N PRO A 136 3.08 9.02 -5.89
CA PRO A 136 3.90 10.21 -6.02
C PRO A 136 4.87 10.08 -7.20
N ALA A 137 5.36 11.20 -7.75
CA ALA A 137 6.32 11.20 -8.85
C ALA A 137 7.53 10.27 -8.60
N GLU A 138 7.98 10.22 -7.34
CA GLU A 138 9.15 9.46 -6.92
C GLU A 138 8.86 8.06 -6.40
N TRP A 139 7.66 7.52 -6.62
CA TRP A 139 7.24 6.22 -6.09
C TRP A 139 8.22 5.09 -6.45
N LYS A 140 8.86 5.15 -7.64
CA LYS A 140 9.84 4.15 -8.08
C LYS A 140 11.07 4.11 -7.17
N LYS A 141 11.35 5.14 -6.35
CA LYS A 141 12.44 5.17 -5.35
C LYS A 141 12.12 4.37 -4.07
N ILE A 142 10.90 3.85 -3.89
CA ILE A 142 10.47 3.13 -2.67
C ILE A 142 11.36 1.94 -2.27
N THR A 143 12.05 1.32 -3.23
CA THR A 143 13.00 0.22 -2.99
C THR A 143 14.40 0.67 -2.53
N ARG A 144 14.69 1.98 -2.57
CA ARG A 144 15.99 2.54 -2.14
C ARG A 144 16.06 2.69 -0.63
N TYR A 145 14.91 2.74 0.04
CA TYR A 145 14.82 3.03 1.45
C TYR A 145 14.74 1.74 2.28
N LYS A 146 15.55 1.69 3.34
CA LYS A 146 15.38 0.74 4.45
C LYS A 146 14.19 1.18 5.30
N ILE A 147 13.39 0.22 5.75
CA ILE A 147 12.27 0.42 6.69
C ILE A 147 12.81 0.27 8.10
#